data_AF-A0AAD2CUE0-F1
#
_entry.id   AF-A0AAD2CUE0-F1
#
_cell.length_a   1.000
_cell.length_b   1.000
_cell.length_c   1.000
_cell.angle_alpha   90.00
_cell.angle_beta   90.00
_cell.angle_gamma   90.00
#
_symmetry.space_group_name_H-M   'P 1'
#
loop_
_entity.id
_entity.type
_entity.pdbx_description
1 polymer ?
#
loop_
_entity_poly.entity_id
_entity_poly.type
_entity_poly.pdbx_seq_one_letter_code
_entity_poly.pdbx_strand_id
1 'polypeptide(L)'
;MFVRLHRVSRIPTLRNSFRSFSSAQEHQLNINFAVIKAEEGKPFSELKDHPVTTLQGIGPKHSEQLEQLGMKTVKQLADYKFYHLSKAIETLAQTEETGNRTETSLQNLNKGLDKEFETYTLQNLLEQPVHALQGLTPKAGETFASLGVKTVGDLANFKYCQWAEAIVTAAKFEE
;
A
#
# COMPACT_ATOMS: atom_id res chain seq x y z
N MET A 1 5.31 82.73 -36.88
CA MET A 1 6.21 82.54 -35.72
C MET A 1 5.99 81.13 -35.21
N PHE A 2 7.01 80.24 -35.32
CA PHE A 2 7.28 79.04 -34.48
C PHE A 2 6.13 78.00 -34.28
N VAL A 3 6.21 76.67 -34.46
CA VAL A 3 7.29 75.67 -34.46
C VAL A 3 6.80 74.35 -35.07
N ARG A 4 7.71 73.62 -35.74
CA ARG A 4 7.62 72.21 -36.13
C ARG A 4 8.14 71.34 -34.98
N LEU A 5 7.38 70.38 -34.42
CA LEU A 5 7.97 69.35 -33.56
C LEU A 5 7.26 67.98 -33.63
N HIS A 6 7.96 67.08 -34.32
CA HIS A 6 8.25 65.67 -34.02
C HIS A 6 7.14 64.63 -33.77
N ARG A 7 7.15 63.63 -34.67
CA ARG A 7 6.58 62.28 -34.56
C ARG A 7 6.89 61.65 -33.20
N VAL A 8 5.85 61.14 -32.54
CA VAL A 8 5.98 60.09 -31.53
C VAL A 8 5.60 58.76 -32.18
N SER A 9 6.60 57.90 -32.37
CA SER A 9 6.44 56.52 -32.82
C SER A 9 5.75 55.72 -31.71
N ARG A 10 4.57 55.15 -31.98
CA ARG A 10 3.92 54.23 -31.04
C ARG A 10 4.57 52.86 -31.15
N ILE A 11 5.23 52.46 -30.08
CA ILE A 11 5.79 51.11 -29.88
C ILE A 11 4.61 50.12 -29.88
N PRO A 12 4.63 49.05 -30.70
CA PRO A 12 3.63 47.99 -30.60
C PRO A 12 3.92 47.18 -29.33
N THR A 13 2.96 47.17 -28.40
CA THR A 13 2.99 46.32 -27.23
C THR A 13 2.84 44.86 -27.66
N LEU A 14 3.96 44.12 -27.65
CA LEU A 14 3.97 42.66 -27.64
C LEU A 14 3.32 42.19 -26.35
N ARG A 15 2.00 41.99 -26.35
CA ARG A 15 1.32 41.31 -25.24
C ARG A 15 1.54 39.82 -25.43
N ASN A 16 2.54 39.33 -24.70
CA ASN A 16 2.91 37.93 -24.58
C ASN A 16 1.68 37.04 -24.48
N SER A 17 1.70 35.99 -25.30
CA SER A 17 0.86 34.81 -25.20
C SER A 17 1.07 34.21 -23.81
N PHE A 18 0.12 34.39 -22.91
CA PHE A 18 -0.08 33.45 -21.83
C PHE A 18 -1.01 32.37 -22.38
N ARG A 19 -0.41 31.34 -23.00
CA ARG A 19 -1.08 30.05 -23.07
C ARG A 19 -1.33 29.64 -21.62
N SER A 20 -2.61 29.57 -21.25
CA SER A 20 -3.06 28.89 -20.05
C SER A 20 -2.39 27.51 -20.04
N PHE A 21 -1.53 27.30 -19.05
CA PHE A 21 -1.02 25.98 -18.74
C PHE A 21 -2.18 25.17 -18.18
N SER A 22 -2.46 24.05 -18.83
CA SER A 22 -3.33 22.92 -18.47
C SER A 22 -4.64 23.27 -17.76
N SER A 23 -5.77 23.03 -18.44
CA SER A 23 -6.99 22.65 -17.73
C SER A 23 -6.67 21.35 -16.97
N ALA A 24 -6.25 21.44 -15.70
CA ALA A 24 -6.25 20.29 -14.83
C ALA A 24 -7.67 19.70 -14.90
N GLN A 25 -7.80 18.54 -15.54
CA GLN A 25 -9.08 17.85 -15.57
C GLN A 25 -9.45 17.57 -14.12
N GLU A 26 -10.64 18.00 -13.71
CA GLU A 26 -11.13 17.70 -12.36
C GLU A 26 -11.37 16.19 -12.26
N HIS A 27 -10.47 15.49 -11.58
CA HIS A 27 -10.62 14.06 -11.30
C HIS A 27 -11.56 13.86 -10.11
N GLN A 28 -12.48 12.89 -10.22
CA GLN A 28 -13.43 12.55 -9.13
C GLN A 28 -12.98 11.36 -8.27
N LEU A 29 -11.92 10.66 -8.68
CA LEU A 29 -11.36 9.53 -7.93
C LEU A 29 -10.87 10.00 -6.56
N ASN A 30 -11.21 9.24 -5.52
CA ASN A 30 -10.74 9.52 -4.16
C ASN A 30 -10.68 8.25 -3.32
N ILE A 31 -9.86 8.29 -2.27
CA ILE A 31 -9.72 7.25 -1.26
C ILE A 31 -9.84 7.85 0.15
N ASN A 32 -10.69 8.85 0.34
CA ASN A 32 -10.79 9.63 1.58
C ASN A 32 -11.11 8.78 2.83
N PHE A 33 -11.67 7.58 2.64
CA PHE A 33 -11.88 6.63 3.73
C PHE A 33 -10.59 5.94 4.20
N ALA A 34 -9.60 5.78 3.31
CA ALA A 34 -8.35 5.09 3.60
C ALA A 34 -7.25 6.01 4.14
N VAL A 35 -7.34 7.32 3.89
CA VAL A 35 -6.34 8.32 4.31
C VAL A 35 -6.89 9.30 5.33
N ILE A 36 -6.02 9.90 6.14
CA ILE A 36 -6.39 10.96 7.07
C ILE A 36 -6.80 12.24 6.33
N LYS A 37 -7.57 13.11 6.99
CA LYS A 37 -8.10 14.36 6.40
C LYS A 37 -7.04 15.26 5.75
N ALA A 38 -5.84 15.31 6.32
CA ALA A 38 -4.72 16.13 5.82
C ALA A 38 -4.11 15.61 4.50
N GLU A 39 -4.44 14.37 4.13
CA GLU A 39 -3.86 13.66 2.99
C GLU A 39 -4.92 13.42 1.88
N GLU A 40 -6.16 13.85 2.08
CA GLU A 40 -7.22 13.79 1.07
C GLU A 40 -6.86 14.60 -0.18
N GLY A 41 -7.11 14.04 -1.36
CA GLY A 41 -6.88 14.69 -2.66
C GLY A 41 -5.43 14.65 -3.14
N LYS A 42 -4.49 14.10 -2.36
CA LYS A 42 -3.11 13.92 -2.81
C LYS A 42 -2.99 12.79 -3.85
N PRO A 43 -2.03 12.90 -4.79
CA PRO A 43 -1.78 11.88 -5.79
C PRO A 43 -1.22 10.59 -5.15
N PHE A 44 -1.55 9.44 -5.72
CA PHE A 44 -1.07 8.13 -5.27
C PHE A 44 0.47 8.05 -5.30
N SER A 45 1.09 8.70 -6.28
CA SER A 45 2.54 8.80 -6.46
C SER A 45 3.25 9.50 -5.30
N GLU A 46 2.58 10.41 -4.60
CA GLU A 46 3.06 11.05 -3.37
C GLU A 46 2.74 10.17 -2.14
N LEU A 47 1.48 9.72 -2.03
CA LEU A 47 0.98 8.97 -0.86
C LEU A 47 1.79 7.69 -0.57
N LYS A 48 2.31 7.00 -1.60
CA LYS A 48 3.08 5.76 -1.42
C LYS A 48 4.34 5.96 -0.58
N ASP A 49 4.95 7.14 -0.62
CA ASP A 49 6.22 7.43 0.06
C ASP A 49 6.00 8.07 1.45
N HIS A 50 4.75 8.31 1.83
CA HIS A 50 4.36 8.85 3.12
C HIS A 50 4.41 7.82 4.27
N PRO A 51 4.48 8.29 5.53
CA PRO A 51 4.45 7.41 6.69
C PRO A 51 3.14 6.64 6.80
N VAL A 52 3.16 5.50 7.50
CA VAL A 52 1.95 4.68 7.74
C VAL A 52 0.83 5.45 8.45
N THR A 53 1.14 6.51 9.20
CA THR A 53 0.16 7.40 9.84
C THR A 53 -0.71 8.18 8.85
N THR A 54 -0.34 8.23 7.57
CA THR A 54 -1.21 8.72 6.49
C THR A 54 -2.48 7.88 6.34
N LEU A 55 -2.45 6.60 6.71
CA LEU A 55 -3.61 5.72 6.64
C LEU A 55 -4.54 5.92 7.85
N GLN A 56 -5.84 6.07 7.56
CA GLN A 56 -6.89 6.27 8.55
C GLN A 56 -6.96 5.09 9.52
N GLY A 57 -6.81 5.35 10.83
CA GLY A 57 -6.85 4.33 11.89
C GLY A 57 -5.49 3.87 12.40
N ILE A 58 -4.39 4.38 11.84
CA ILE A 58 -3.04 4.19 12.39
C ILE A 58 -2.67 5.38 13.27
N GLY A 59 -2.84 5.22 14.59
CA GLY A 59 -2.38 6.18 15.59
C GLY A 59 -0.89 5.99 15.96
N PRO A 60 -0.33 6.85 16.84
CA PRO A 60 1.09 6.81 17.23
C PRO A 60 1.55 5.42 17.69
N LYS A 61 0.78 4.78 18.56
CA LYS A 61 1.08 3.43 19.07
C LYS A 61 1.16 2.38 17.96
N HIS A 62 0.21 2.37 17.03
CA HIS A 62 0.21 1.41 15.92
C HIS A 62 1.36 1.68 14.96
N SER A 63 1.70 2.96 14.73
CA SER A 63 2.86 3.34 13.91
C SER A 63 4.18 2.83 14.50
N GLU A 64 4.38 2.98 15.81
CA GLU A 64 5.57 2.45 16.51
C GLU A 64 5.67 0.92 16.39
N GLN A 65 4.54 0.22 16.50
CA GLN A 65 4.48 -1.24 16.36
C GLN A 65 4.80 -1.70 14.93
N LEU A 66 4.29 -0.99 13.92
CA LEU A 66 4.64 -1.25 12.52
C LEU A 66 6.11 -0.96 12.23
N GLU A 67 6.67 0.10 12.84
CA GLU A 67 8.08 0.42 12.73
C GLU A 67 8.98 -0.68 13.33
N GLN A 68 8.59 -1.30 14.45
CA GLN A 68 9.29 -2.47 15.01
C GLN A 68 9.31 -3.66 14.06
N LEU A 69 8.32 -3.76 13.17
CA LEU A 69 8.25 -4.79 12.12
C LEU A 69 8.92 -4.35 10.81
N GLY A 70 9.55 -3.17 10.78
CA GLY A 70 10.24 -2.61 9.62
C GLY A 70 9.34 -1.86 8.63
N MET A 71 8.11 -1.52 9.01
CA MET A 71 7.11 -0.87 8.15
C MET A 71 6.84 0.57 8.62
N LYS A 72 7.53 1.54 8.02
CA LYS A 72 7.39 2.97 8.34
C LYS A 72 6.58 3.74 7.30
N THR A 73 6.62 3.30 6.04
CA THR A 73 5.94 3.96 4.92
C THR A 73 4.82 3.11 4.33
N VAL A 74 3.90 3.75 3.60
CA VAL A 74 2.86 3.06 2.83
C VAL A 74 3.49 2.04 1.87
N LYS A 75 4.56 2.41 1.17
CA LYS A 75 5.29 1.48 0.30
C LYS A 75 5.84 0.25 1.03
N GLN A 76 6.38 0.41 2.24
CA GLN A 76 6.89 -0.72 3.01
C GLN A 76 5.78 -1.67 3.50
N LEU A 77 4.59 -1.14 3.82
CA LEU A 77 3.40 -1.97 4.06
C LEU A 77 3.00 -2.74 2.79
N ALA A 78 2.98 -2.05 1.65
CA ALA A 78 2.61 -2.65 0.37
C ALA A 78 3.55 -3.79 -0.04
N ASP A 79 4.86 -3.61 0.15
CA ASP A 79 5.90 -4.56 -0.25
C ASP A 79 6.18 -5.65 0.82
N TYR A 80 5.34 -5.75 1.86
CA TYR A 80 5.59 -6.62 2.99
C TYR A 80 5.46 -8.10 2.59
N LYS A 81 6.59 -8.80 2.49
CA LYS A 81 6.64 -10.19 1.97
C LYS A 81 5.71 -11.18 2.68
N PHE A 82 5.54 -11.05 4.00
CA PHE A 82 4.70 -11.97 4.76
C PHE A 82 3.22 -11.74 4.51
N TYR A 83 2.81 -10.49 4.27
CA TYR A 83 1.48 -10.17 3.79
C TYR A 83 1.21 -10.81 2.42
N HIS A 84 2.15 -10.71 1.48
CA HIS A 84 1.99 -11.34 0.16
C HIS A 84 1.90 -12.87 0.24
N LEU A 85 2.71 -13.50 1.09
CA LEU A 85 2.64 -14.94 1.32
C LEU A 85 1.29 -15.34 1.93
N SER A 86 0.85 -14.65 2.98
CA SER A 86 -0.47 -14.86 3.60
C SER A 86 -1.61 -14.71 2.59
N LYS A 87 -1.59 -13.65 1.78
CA LYS A 87 -2.60 -13.41 0.74
C LYS A 87 -2.60 -14.51 -0.33
N ALA A 88 -1.42 -15.01 -0.72
CA ALA A 88 -1.30 -16.12 -1.66
C ALA A 88 -1.87 -17.42 -1.07
N ILE A 89 -1.58 -17.70 0.21
CA ILE A 89 -2.16 -18.85 0.93
C ILE A 89 -3.68 -18.73 0.94
N GLU A 90 -4.24 -17.58 1.35
CA GLU A 90 -5.69 -17.37 1.39
C GLU A 90 -6.35 -17.52 0.02
N THR A 91 -5.77 -16.92 -1.02
CA THR A 91 -6.30 -17.01 -2.38
C THR A 91 -6.33 -18.45 -2.88
N LEU A 92 -5.24 -19.21 -2.67
CA LEU A 92 -5.15 -20.60 -3.11
C LEU A 92 -5.98 -21.54 -2.23
N ALA A 93 -6.15 -21.23 -0.93
CA ALA A 93 -7.01 -21.98 -0.03
C ALA A 93 -8.46 -22.03 -0.52
N GLN A 94 -8.93 -21.00 -1.25
CA GLN A 94 -10.26 -21.01 -1.87
C GLN A 94 -10.43 -22.06 -2.98
N THR A 95 -9.32 -22.58 -3.50
CA THR A 95 -9.29 -23.59 -4.58
C THR A 95 -8.91 -24.99 -4.09
N GLU A 96 -8.57 -25.13 -2.81
CA GLU A 96 -8.11 -26.39 -2.24
C GLU A 96 -9.29 -27.33 -1.96
N GLU A 97 -9.25 -28.53 -2.56
CA GLU A 97 -10.26 -29.57 -2.36
C GLU A 97 -10.15 -30.20 -0.96
N THR A 98 -11.24 -30.15 -0.20
CA THR A 98 -11.29 -30.75 1.14
C THR A 98 -11.11 -32.26 1.08
N GLY A 99 -10.17 -32.80 1.88
CA GLY A 99 -9.96 -34.24 2.02
C GLY A 99 -9.09 -34.90 0.95
N ASN A 100 -8.53 -34.14 0.00
CA ASN A 100 -7.83 -34.68 -1.18
C ASN A 100 -6.35 -34.25 -1.27
N ARG A 101 -5.58 -34.25 -0.17
CA ARG A 101 -4.12 -34.15 -0.33
C ARG A 101 -3.61 -35.45 -0.96
N THR A 102 -3.28 -35.40 -2.24
CA THR A 102 -2.60 -36.50 -2.93
C THR A 102 -1.31 -36.82 -2.17
N GLU A 103 -1.12 -38.10 -1.82
CA GLU A 103 0.03 -38.57 -1.02
C GLU A 103 1.39 -38.22 -1.65
N THR A 104 1.40 -37.90 -2.94
CA THR A 104 2.59 -37.57 -3.76
C THR A 104 2.64 -36.11 -4.22
N SER A 105 1.82 -35.21 -3.66
CA SER A 105 1.83 -33.80 -4.09
C SER A 105 3.21 -33.15 -3.88
N LEU A 106 3.76 -32.61 -4.95
CA LEU A 106 5.03 -31.86 -4.94
C LEU A 106 4.85 -30.39 -4.54
N GLN A 107 3.61 -29.90 -4.49
CA GLN A 107 3.31 -28.51 -4.13
C GLN A 107 3.61 -28.28 -2.65
N ASN A 108 4.42 -27.27 -2.35
CA ASN A 108 4.80 -26.91 -1.00
C ASN A 108 5.20 -25.43 -0.89
N LEU A 109 5.22 -24.93 0.35
CA LEU A 109 5.65 -23.58 0.71
C LEU A 109 6.80 -23.61 1.73
N ASN A 110 7.64 -24.65 1.70
CA ASN A 110 8.65 -24.90 2.74
C ASN A 110 9.65 -23.75 2.95
N LYS A 111 9.88 -22.92 1.93
CA LYS A 111 10.76 -21.73 2.04
C LYS A 111 10.09 -20.52 2.69
N GLY A 112 8.79 -20.59 2.96
CA GLY A 112 7.97 -19.53 3.55
C GLY A 112 7.31 -19.92 4.87
N LEU A 113 7.40 -21.18 5.27
CA LEU A 113 6.78 -21.73 6.47
C LEU A 113 7.84 -22.22 7.46
N ASP A 114 7.56 -22.08 8.75
CA ASP A 114 8.35 -22.77 9.76
C ASP A 114 8.19 -24.29 9.64
N LYS A 115 9.20 -25.04 10.07
CA LYS A 115 9.34 -26.49 9.87
C LYS A 115 8.11 -27.27 10.33
N GLU A 116 7.50 -26.82 11.43
CA GLU A 116 6.33 -27.45 12.03
C GLU A 116 5.08 -27.40 11.13
N PHE A 117 4.97 -26.38 10.25
CA PHE A 117 3.77 -26.11 9.46
C PHE A 117 3.89 -26.52 7.98
N GLU A 118 5.05 -27.04 7.54
CA GLU A 118 5.33 -27.39 6.13
C GLU A 118 4.32 -28.39 5.52
N THR A 119 3.69 -29.23 6.35
CA THR A 119 2.77 -30.29 5.92
C THR A 119 1.30 -29.92 6.00
N TYR A 120 0.97 -28.72 6.50
CA TYR A 120 -0.42 -28.28 6.64
C TYR A 120 -1.07 -28.05 5.27
N THR A 121 -2.41 -28.17 5.24
CA THR A 121 -3.22 -27.70 4.11
C THR A 121 -3.26 -26.17 4.13
N LEU A 122 -3.58 -25.55 2.99
CA LEU A 122 -3.69 -24.10 2.89
C LEU A 122 -4.78 -23.56 3.83
N GLN A 123 -5.91 -24.27 3.95
CA GLN A 123 -6.97 -23.93 4.89
C GLN A 123 -6.51 -23.98 6.35
N ASN A 124 -5.81 -25.05 6.75
CA ASN A 124 -5.31 -25.16 8.13
C ASN A 124 -4.25 -24.10 8.42
N LEU A 125 -3.45 -23.68 7.43
CA LEU A 125 -2.46 -22.61 7.57
C LEU A 125 -3.10 -21.27 7.93
N LEU A 126 -4.30 -20.96 7.43
CA LEU A 126 -4.97 -19.68 7.72
C LEU A 126 -5.33 -19.51 9.20
N GLU A 127 -5.52 -20.62 9.92
CA GLU A 127 -5.82 -20.65 11.35
C GLU A 127 -4.55 -20.59 12.22
N GLN A 128 -3.37 -20.81 11.62
CA GLN A 128 -2.11 -20.82 12.35
C GLN A 128 -1.66 -19.40 12.73
N PRO A 129 -0.92 -19.26 13.84
CA PRO A 129 -0.37 -17.97 14.25
C PRO A 129 0.61 -17.43 13.20
N VAL A 130 0.81 -16.10 13.16
CA VAL A 130 1.72 -15.49 12.17
C VAL A 130 3.16 -16.00 12.21
N HIS A 131 3.64 -16.52 13.35
CA HIS A 131 4.98 -17.13 13.44
C HIS A 131 5.09 -18.48 12.73
N ALA A 132 3.99 -19.02 12.18
CA ALA A 132 4.04 -20.11 11.23
C ALA A 132 4.74 -19.72 9.92
N LEU A 133 4.87 -18.42 9.63
CA LEU A 133 5.64 -17.91 8.50
C LEU A 133 7.13 -17.80 8.87
N GLN A 134 7.98 -18.42 8.06
CA GLN A 134 9.41 -18.51 8.34
C GLN A 134 10.07 -17.13 8.41
N GLY A 135 10.67 -16.82 9.56
CA GLY A 135 11.36 -15.55 9.79
C GLY A 135 10.54 -14.52 10.57
N LEU A 136 9.30 -14.85 10.97
CA LEU A 136 8.59 -14.14 12.02
C LEU A 136 8.87 -14.81 13.37
N THR A 137 9.45 -14.06 14.29
CA THR A 137 9.69 -14.56 15.66
C THR A 137 8.39 -14.53 16.48
N PRO A 138 8.30 -15.28 17.58
CA PRO A 138 7.17 -15.16 18.52
C PRO A 138 6.95 -13.72 18.99
N LYS A 139 8.03 -12.95 19.15
CA LYS A 139 7.96 -11.54 19.51
C LYS A 139 7.29 -10.68 18.43
N ALA A 140 7.62 -10.92 17.16
CA ALA A 140 6.92 -10.27 16.05
C ALA A 140 5.43 -10.65 16.05
N GLY A 141 5.11 -11.90 16.40
CA GLY A 141 3.73 -12.35 16.59
C GLY A 141 2.96 -11.60 17.67
N GLU A 142 3.58 -11.30 18.81
CA GLU A 142 2.99 -10.45 19.85
C GLU A 142 2.72 -9.03 19.33
N THR A 143 3.66 -8.46 18.56
CA THR A 143 3.49 -7.14 17.95
C THR A 143 2.31 -7.14 16.97
N PHE A 144 2.18 -8.16 16.11
CA PHE A 144 1.02 -8.32 15.24
C PHE A 144 -0.29 -8.48 16.03
N ALA A 145 -0.30 -9.29 17.09
CA ALA A 145 -1.50 -9.51 17.89
C ALA A 145 -2.01 -8.20 18.50
N SER A 146 -1.11 -7.30 18.87
CA SER A 146 -1.45 -5.96 19.37
C SER A 146 -2.03 -5.01 18.31
N LEU A 147 -1.79 -5.29 17.02
CA LEU A 147 -2.39 -4.63 15.86
C LEU A 147 -3.72 -5.31 15.44
N GLY A 148 -4.16 -6.34 16.17
CA GLY A 148 -5.36 -7.12 15.87
C GLY A 148 -5.14 -8.26 14.87
N VAL A 149 -3.89 -8.61 14.56
CA VAL A 149 -3.51 -9.67 13.62
C VAL A 149 -2.93 -10.85 14.39
N LYS A 150 -3.64 -11.97 14.48
CA LYS A 150 -3.18 -13.14 15.26
C LYS A 150 -2.77 -14.29 14.35
N THR A 151 -3.52 -14.51 13.27
CA THR A 151 -3.33 -15.65 12.37
C THR A 151 -2.75 -15.23 11.01
N VAL A 152 -2.31 -16.23 10.24
CA VAL A 152 -1.93 -16.05 8.83
C VAL A 152 -3.11 -15.48 8.03
N GLY A 153 -4.34 -15.91 8.31
CA GLY A 153 -5.56 -15.37 7.70
C GLY A 153 -5.86 -13.92 8.08
N ASP A 154 -5.62 -13.54 9.34
CA ASP A 154 -5.74 -12.13 9.75
C ASP A 154 -4.73 -11.25 8.99
N LEU A 155 -3.49 -11.75 8.80
CA LEU A 155 -2.46 -11.04 8.07
C LEU A 155 -2.82 -10.92 6.58
N ALA A 156 -3.37 -11.97 5.97
CA ALA A 156 -3.87 -11.94 4.59
C ALA A 156 -4.93 -10.86 4.37
N ASN A 157 -5.79 -10.64 5.39
CA ASN A 157 -6.86 -9.66 5.40
C ASN A 157 -6.49 -8.32 6.06
N PHE A 158 -5.20 -8.07 6.30
CA PHE A 158 -4.79 -6.87 7.01
C PHE A 158 -5.04 -5.63 6.17
N LYS A 159 -6.12 -4.91 6.48
CA LYS A 159 -6.64 -3.78 5.68
C LYS A 159 -5.60 -2.72 5.31
N TYR A 160 -4.63 -2.47 6.19
CA TYR A 160 -3.60 -1.46 5.93
C TYR A 160 -2.62 -1.90 4.84
N CYS A 161 -2.29 -3.20 4.78
CA CYS A 161 -1.51 -3.74 3.66
C CYS A 161 -2.32 -3.74 2.37
N GLN A 162 -3.62 -4.07 2.42
CA GLN A 162 -4.51 -4.02 1.24
C GLN A 162 -4.61 -2.60 0.66
N TRP A 163 -4.84 -1.59 1.51
CA TRP A 163 -4.87 -0.19 1.08
C TRP A 163 -3.51 0.27 0.53
N ALA A 164 -2.42 -0.08 1.22
CA ALA A 164 -1.08 0.27 0.79
C ALA A 164 -0.73 -0.34 -0.58
N GLU A 165 -0.99 -1.64 -0.77
CA GLU A 165 -0.79 -2.34 -2.04
C GLU A 165 -1.61 -1.71 -3.17
N ALA A 166 -2.88 -1.35 -2.90
CA ALA A 166 -3.74 -0.67 -3.86
C ALA A 166 -3.20 0.72 -4.24
N ILE A 167 -2.76 1.53 -3.26
CA ILE A 167 -2.16 2.85 -3.49
C ILE A 167 -0.89 2.72 -4.34
N VAL A 168 0.03 1.84 -3.97
CA VAL A 168 1.29 1.62 -4.72
C VAL A 168 1.03 1.11 -6.13
N THR A 169 0.00 0.27 -6.31
CA THR A 169 -0.39 -0.22 -7.63
C THR A 169 -1.02 0.89 -8.47
N ALA A 170 -1.95 1.65 -7.92
CA ALA A 170 -2.60 2.77 -8.61
C ALA A 170 -1.58 3.84 -9.04
N ALA A 171 -0.58 4.13 -8.19
CA ALA A 171 0.50 5.07 -8.49
C ALA A 171 1.34 4.70 -9.74
N LYS A 172 1.28 3.45 -10.22
CA LYS A 172 1.96 3.04 -11.47
C LYS A 172 1.21 3.49 -12.72
N PHE A 173 -0.05 3.89 -12.58
CA PHE A 173 -0.97 4.30 -13.65
C PHE A 173 -1.42 5.76 -13.51
N GLU A 174 -0.80 6.52 -12.62
CA GLU A 174 -1.05 7.95 -12.41
C GLU A 174 -0.08 8.78 -13.26
N GLU A 175 -0.58 9.82 -13.93
CA GLU A 175 0.17 10.74 -14.81
C GLU A 175 0.82 11.92 -14.06
#